data_AF-A0A1U9ZTX0-F1
#
_entry.id   AF-A0A1U9ZTX0-F1
#
_cell.length_a   1.000
_cell.length_b   1.000
_cell.length_c   1.000
_cell.angle_alpha   90.00
_cell.angle_beta   90.00
_cell.angle_gamma   90.00
#
_symmetry.space_group_name_H-M   'P 1'
#
loop_
_entity.id
_entity.type
_entity.pdbx_description
1 polymer ?
#
loop_
_entity_poly.entity_id
_entity_poly.type
_entity_poly.pdbx_seq_one_letter_code
_entity_poly.pdbx_strand_id
1 'polypeptide(L)'
;MATWPRWAGYAAACWSLCYGTLGLYWALGGTGFPFGKADPDWEPGLSVLGAATREVAAPLIAVLGLLGAACGLAIARGVRRGRPVLLGFAWAAAAGLTVVVPDNRVLMLVAYAPLLAVWAFTGVPGGQPMSELVPWSRVNLFLVLVGGLLWALAALAYQRRTSGRCTTCGRGAGRTAQWTSPEAARRWGRWAVVVAAIIPAGYDASRFAWAAGIPLGITDEFWHWLDESGLRWAGLFLSLMGLGGAILTLGLVQRWGEVYPRWIWFRAGRRVPPMLAVIPASIVSVIVFSGGLTFWRLRFANDLEWDMWATWAPSLTWPLWGAALAAATLAYHLRRRGTCRTCGQGAPPPAAPAPDLATGPVAGPVAGRD
;
A
#
# COMPACT_ATOMS: atom_id res chain seq x y z
N MET A 1 13.81 -19.28 -2.65
CA MET A 1 12.87 -19.22 -1.49
C MET A 1 12.77 -17.77 -1.03
N ALA A 2 11.66 -17.31 -0.47
CA ALA A 2 11.54 -15.92 -0.02
C ALA A 2 12.43 -15.69 1.22
N THR A 3 13.44 -14.82 1.10
CA THR A 3 14.43 -14.55 2.16
C THR A 3 14.00 -13.41 3.11
N TRP A 4 12.96 -12.65 2.74
CA TRP A 4 12.49 -11.50 3.50
C TRP A 4 12.19 -11.74 4.99
N PRO A 5 11.63 -12.89 5.43
CA PRO A 5 11.36 -13.10 6.84
C PRO A 5 12.63 -13.22 7.71
N ARG A 6 13.80 -13.41 7.08
CA ARG A 6 15.10 -13.48 7.75
C ARG A 6 15.73 -12.11 7.93
N TRP A 7 15.62 -11.22 6.94
CA TRP A 7 16.25 -9.90 6.98
C TRP A 7 15.33 -8.78 7.52
N ALA A 8 14.01 -8.96 7.53
CA ALA A 8 13.06 -7.89 7.88
C ALA A 8 13.31 -7.25 9.26
N GLY A 9 13.58 -8.08 10.29
CA GLY A 9 13.88 -7.56 11.64
C GLY A 9 15.19 -6.75 11.68
N TYR A 10 16.23 -7.18 10.96
CA TYR A 10 17.49 -6.45 10.84
C TYR A 10 17.33 -5.15 10.06
N ALA A 11 16.53 -5.15 8.98
CA ALA A 11 16.25 -3.94 8.21
C ALA A 11 15.46 -2.91 9.03
N ALA A 12 14.45 -3.33 9.78
CA ALA A 12 13.72 -2.44 10.69
C ALA A 12 14.63 -1.88 11.81
N ALA A 13 15.53 -2.71 12.35
CA ALA A 13 16.50 -2.25 13.35
C ALA A 13 17.49 -1.24 12.77
N CYS A 14 18.06 -1.52 11.59
CA CYS A 14 18.98 -0.63 10.89
C CYS A 14 18.32 0.70 10.56
N TRP A 15 17.11 0.67 9.99
CA TRP A 15 16.34 1.87 9.70
C TRP A 15 16.07 2.70 10.97
N SER A 16 15.67 2.05 12.06
CA SER A 16 15.39 2.73 13.33
C SER A 16 16.64 3.37 13.92
N LEU A 17 17.80 2.71 13.80
CA LEU A 17 19.08 3.26 14.22
C LEU A 17 19.46 4.48 13.37
N CYS A 18 19.39 4.38 12.05
CA CYS A 18 19.70 5.50 11.15
C CYS A 18 18.77 6.71 11.39
N TYR A 19 17.46 6.47 11.50
CA TYR A 19 16.51 7.54 11.76
C TYR A 19 16.65 8.10 13.19
N GLY A 20 17.00 7.26 14.16
CA GLY A 20 17.38 7.68 15.52
C GLY A 20 18.62 8.56 15.54
N THR A 21 19.63 8.27 14.71
CA THR A 21 20.82 9.14 14.57
C THR A 21 20.48 10.49 13.94
N LEU A 22 19.51 10.55 13.02
CA LEU A 22 18.97 11.84 12.53
C LEU A 22 18.24 12.59 13.66
N GLY A 23 17.45 11.89 14.48
CA GLY A 23 16.87 12.44 15.70
C GLY A 23 17.91 13.05 16.63
N LEU A 24 19.01 12.35 16.87
CA LEU A 24 20.12 12.84 17.68
C LEU A 24 20.79 14.07 17.04
N TYR A 25 21.04 14.04 15.73
CA TYR A 25 21.59 15.18 15.00
C TYR A 25 20.72 16.44 15.16
N TRP A 26 19.40 16.32 15.01
CA TRP A 26 18.49 17.45 15.21
C TRP A 26 18.42 17.90 16.68
N ALA A 27 18.50 16.97 17.64
CA ALA A 27 18.53 17.28 19.07
C ALA A 27 19.78 18.08 19.46
N LEU A 28 20.91 17.83 18.78
CA LEU A 28 22.18 18.54 18.97
C LEU A 28 22.26 19.87 18.20
N GLY A 29 21.14 20.37 17.65
CA GLY A 29 21.08 21.65 16.94
C GLY A 29 21.23 21.56 15.42
N GLY A 30 21.28 20.35 14.86
CA GLY A 30 21.32 20.13 13.42
C GLY A 30 20.17 20.80 12.67
N THR A 31 20.45 21.31 11.47
CA THR A 31 19.46 21.97 10.60
C THR A 31 18.56 20.97 9.88
N GLY A 32 17.50 21.45 9.23
CA GLY A 32 16.63 20.61 8.40
C GLY A 32 15.71 19.67 9.19
N PHE A 33 15.25 20.08 10.37
CA PHE A 33 14.21 19.36 11.09
C PHE A 33 12.91 19.34 10.25
N PRO A 34 12.37 18.17 9.88
CA PRO A 34 11.38 18.05 8.80
C PRO A 34 9.92 18.13 9.27
N PHE A 35 9.67 18.52 10.52
CA PHE A 35 8.33 18.58 11.11
C PHE A 35 8.09 19.93 11.79
N GLY A 36 6.82 20.22 12.08
CA GLY A 36 6.41 21.43 12.78
C GLY A 36 6.20 22.64 11.88
N LYS A 37 6.06 23.81 12.51
CA LYS A 37 5.76 25.10 11.84
C LYS A 37 6.88 25.63 10.95
N ALA A 38 8.08 25.07 11.04
CA ALA A 38 9.22 25.44 10.21
C ALA A 38 9.20 24.75 8.84
N ASP A 39 8.27 23.82 8.61
CA ASP A 39 8.07 23.18 7.31
C ASP A 39 7.48 24.19 6.30
N PRO A 40 8.07 24.35 5.09
CA PRO A 40 7.55 25.29 4.08
C PRO A 40 6.11 25.00 3.66
N ASP A 41 5.70 23.73 3.70
CA ASP A 41 4.35 23.30 3.34
C ASP A 41 3.41 23.31 4.58
N TRP A 42 3.77 23.97 5.69
CA TRP A 42 2.98 23.92 6.92
C TRP A 42 1.61 24.60 6.78
N GLU A 43 0.56 23.88 7.18
CA GLU A 43 -0.78 24.43 7.41
C GLU A 43 -1.46 23.69 8.59
N PRO A 44 -2.39 24.33 9.31
CA PRO A 44 -3.16 23.68 10.36
C PRO A 44 -3.88 22.42 9.87
N GLY A 45 -3.69 21.28 10.54
CA GLY A 45 -4.36 20.02 10.21
C GLY A 45 -3.64 19.12 9.19
N LEU A 46 -2.67 19.63 8.43
CA LEU A 46 -1.95 18.84 7.42
C LEU A 46 -1.17 17.65 8.00
N SER A 47 -0.43 17.89 9.09
CA SER A 47 0.38 16.86 9.74
C SER A 47 0.01 16.70 11.21
N VAL A 48 -0.02 15.46 11.70
CA VAL A 48 -0.16 15.15 13.12
C VAL A 48 1.02 15.74 13.93
N LEU A 49 2.18 15.86 13.29
CA LEU A 49 3.37 16.47 13.88
C LEU A 49 3.49 17.97 13.52
N GLY A 50 2.40 18.62 13.07
CA GLY A 50 2.40 20.02 12.69
C GLY A 50 2.72 21.00 13.83
N ALA A 51 2.54 20.58 15.09
CA ALA A 51 2.91 21.36 16.27
C ALA A 51 4.23 20.90 16.92
N ALA A 52 4.90 19.89 16.35
CA ALA A 52 6.14 19.37 16.90
C ALA A 52 7.25 20.44 16.84
N THR A 53 7.91 20.67 17.97
CA THR A 53 9.10 21.51 18.02
C THR A 53 10.35 20.63 18.02
N ARG A 54 11.46 21.17 17.52
CA ARG A 54 12.73 20.43 17.43
C ARG A 54 13.19 19.95 18.82
N GLU A 55 13.04 20.80 19.83
CA GLU A 55 13.53 20.60 21.19
C GLU A 55 12.86 19.40 21.87
N VAL A 56 11.61 19.11 21.52
CA VAL A 56 10.85 17.99 22.09
C VAL A 56 10.89 16.77 21.18
N ALA A 57 10.64 16.96 19.88
CA ALA A 57 10.46 15.84 18.96
C ALA A 57 11.79 15.18 18.58
N ALA A 58 12.89 15.93 18.46
CA ALA A 58 14.16 15.34 18.05
C ALA A 58 14.75 14.36 19.08
N PRO A 59 14.80 14.68 20.40
CA PRO A 59 15.20 13.71 21.42
C PRO A 59 14.27 12.48 21.46
N LEU A 60 12.97 12.67 21.29
CA LEU A 60 12.00 11.56 21.24
C LEU A 60 12.27 10.64 20.04
N ILE A 61 12.54 11.19 18.85
CA ILE A 61 12.93 10.41 17.67
C ILE A 61 14.20 9.60 17.95
N ALA A 62 15.20 10.20 18.60
CA ALA A 62 16.44 9.51 18.96
C ALA A 62 16.19 8.32 19.90
N VAL A 63 15.42 8.54 20.98
CA VAL A 63 15.06 7.49 21.95
C VAL A 63 14.24 6.39 21.28
N LEU A 64 13.21 6.74 20.51
CA LEU A 64 12.38 5.77 19.79
C LEU A 64 13.19 5.00 18.74
N GLY A 65 14.16 5.64 18.09
CA GLY A 65 15.08 5.00 17.15
C GLY A 65 15.97 3.94 17.82
N LEU A 66 16.52 4.25 19.00
CA LEU A 66 17.31 3.31 19.81
C LEU A 66 16.46 2.14 20.33
N LEU A 67 15.26 2.43 20.87
CA LEU A 67 14.31 1.40 21.28
C LEU A 67 13.89 0.53 20.10
N GLY A 68 13.63 1.15 18.95
CA GLY A 68 13.30 0.45 17.70
C GLY A 68 14.44 -0.46 17.23
N ALA A 69 15.70 0.00 17.31
CA ALA A 69 16.85 -0.82 16.98
C ALA A 69 16.96 -2.05 17.90
N ALA A 70 16.80 -1.86 19.21
CA ALA A 70 16.81 -2.95 20.18
C ALA A 70 15.67 -3.95 19.96
N CYS A 71 14.43 -3.47 19.77
CA CYS A 71 13.27 -4.30 19.49
C CYS A 71 13.41 -5.05 18.15
N GLY A 72 13.90 -4.39 17.11
CA GLY A 72 14.13 -4.99 15.79
C GLY A 72 15.16 -6.11 15.84
N LEU A 73 16.25 -5.92 16.60
CA LEU A 73 17.26 -6.95 16.86
C LEU A 73 16.69 -8.12 17.66
N ALA A 74 15.90 -7.86 18.71
CA ALA A 74 15.24 -8.91 19.50
C ALA A 74 14.29 -9.74 18.63
N ILE A 75 13.51 -9.09 17.76
CA ILE A 75 12.64 -9.72 16.76
C ILE A 75 13.45 -10.55 15.77
N ALA A 76 14.53 -10.01 15.22
CA ALA A 76 15.38 -10.71 14.25
C ALA A 76 15.97 -11.99 14.84
N ARG A 77 16.45 -11.91 16.09
CA ARG A 77 16.97 -13.05 16.89
C ARG A 77 15.89 -14.02 17.37
N GLY A 78 14.61 -13.69 17.21
CA GLY A 78 13.50 -14.58 17.57
C GLY A 78 13.28 -14.72 19.08
N VAL A 79 13.65 -13.70 19.86
CA VAL A 79 13.42 -13.65 21.32
C VAL A 79 11.93 -13.85 21.58
N ARG A 80 11.56 -14.82 22.44
CA ARG A 80 10.15 -15.12 22.77
C ARG A 80 9.68 -14.44 24.06
N ARG A 81 10.59 -14.14 24.98
CA ARG A 81 10.29 -13.41 26.22
C ARG A 81 9.82 -12.00 25.85
N GLY A 82 8.69 -11.55 26.38
CA GLY A 82 8.12 -10.25 26.02
C GLY A 82 7.47 -10.19 24.63
N ARG A 83 7.13 -11.34 24.03
CA ARG A 83 6.42 -11.42 22.73
C ARG A 83 5.28 -10.41 22.56
N PRO A 84 4.32 -10.24 23.50
CA PRO A 84 3.23 -9.28 23.30
C PRO A 84 3.74 -7.84 23.21
N VAL A 85 4.76 -7.48 24.00
CA VAL A 85 5.38 -6.15 23.97
C VAL A 85 6.10 -5.91 22.64
N LEU A 86 6.89 -6.88 22.16
CA LEU A 86 7.59 -6.77 20.87
C LEU A 86 6.62 -6.67 19.70
N LEU A 87 5.53 -7.45 19.70
CA LEU A 87 4.50 -7.36 18.66
C LEU A 87 3.72 -6.06 18.75
N GLY A 88 3.36 -5.61 19.96
CA GLY A 88 2.68 -4.34 20.19
C GLY A 88 3.50 -3.17 19.68
N PHE A 89 4.79 -3.12 20.05
CA PHE A 89 5.73 -2.12 19.55
C PHE A 89 5.85 -2.18 18.02
N ALA A 90 6.06 -3.37 17.44
CA ALA A 90 6.28 -3.48 16.00
C ALA A 90 5.06 -3.06 15.17
N TRP A 91 3.84 -3.43 15.59
CA TRP A 91 2.61 -2.98 14.93
C TRP A 91 2.29 -1.52 15.19
N ALA A 92 2.58 -0.99 16.38
CA ALA A 92 2.44 0.43 16.69
C ALA A 92 3.41 1.27 15.84
N ALA A 93 4.67 0.86 15.71
CA ALA A 93 5.65 1.49 14.83
C ALA A 93 5.22 1.41 13.36
N ALA A 94 4.74 0.24 12.91
CA ALA A 94 4.22 0.08 11.55
C ALA A 94 3.04 1.05 11.28
N ALA A 95 2.02 1.06 12.13
CA ALA A 95 0.85 1.93 11.97
C ALA A 95 1.23 3.42 12.08
N GLY A 96 2.05 3.78 13.07
CA GLY A 96 2.53 5.14 13.29
C GLY A 96 3.26 5.69 12.06
N LEU A 97 4.23 4.93 11.56
CA LEU A 97 5.10 5.36 10.47
C LEU A 97 4.46 5.21 9.07
N THR A 98 3.39 4.43 8.91
CA THR A 98 2.70 4.28 7.61
C THR A 98 1.40 5.08 7.48
N VAL A 99 0.71 5.35 8.59
CA VAL A 99 -0.64 5.95 8.57
C VAL A 99 -0.74 7.23 9.40
N VAL A 100 -0.02 7.33 10.51
CA VAL A 100 -0.18 8.48 11.43
C VAL A 100 0.74 9.63 11.06
N VAL A 101 2.01 9.34 10.81
CA VAL A 101 3.03 10.36 10.49
C VAL A 101 2.95 10.81 9.02
N PRO A 102 2.80 9.91 8.03
CA PRO A 102 2.64 10.34 6.64
C PRO A 102 1.36 11.13 6.41
N ASP A 103 1.44 12.16 5.57
CA ASP A 103 0.31 12.96 5.13
C ASP A 103 0.14 12.89 3.60
N ASN A 104 -0.79 13.68 3.05
CA ASN A 104 -1.07 13.74 1.62
C ASN A 104 0.15 14.13 0.76
N ARG A 105 1.22 14.70 1.32
CA ARG A 105 2.41 15.08 0.54
C ARG A 105 3.20 13.89 0.02
N VAL A 106 3.08 12.72 0.68
CA VAL A 106 3.61 11.47 0.13
C VAL A 106 2.88 11.10 -1.17
N LEU A 107 1.57 11.36 -1.24
CA LEU A 107 0.80 11.16 -2.47
C LEU A 107 1.24 12.15 -3.56
N MET A 108 1.51 13.41 -3.21
CA MET A 108 2.01 14.40 -4.17
C MET A 108 3.33 13.93 -4.81
N LEU A 109 4.28 13.42 -4.01
CA LEU A 109 5.55 12.91 -4.52
C LEU A 109 5.36 11.73 -5.50
N VAL A 110 4.43 10.82 -5.19
CA VAL A 110 4.08 9.70 -6.09
C VAL A 110 3.39 10.20 -7.36
N ALA A 111 2.51 11.20 -7.25
CA ALA A 111 1.83 11.81 -8.38
C ALA A 111 2.80 12.56 -9.31
N TYR A 112 3.87 13.14 -8.77
CA TYR A 112 4.92 13.80 -9.57
C TYR A 112 5.95 12.82 -10.15
N ALA A 113 6.03 11.57 -9.67
CA ALA A 113 7.03 10.61 -10.14
C ALA A 113 7.02 10.39 -11.67
N PRO A 114 5.87 10.29 -12.37
CA PRO A 114 5.86 10.20 -13.84
C PRO A 114 6.42 11.46 -14.53
N LEU A 115 6.09 12.64 -14.01
CA LEU A 115 6.60 13.91 -14.51
C LEU A 115 8.12 14.01 -14.35
N LEU A 116 8.61 13.65 -13.15
CA LEU A 116 10.05 13.59 -12.85
C LEU A 116 10.77 12.55 -13.72
N ALA A 117 10.12 11.42 -14.01
CA ALA A 117 10.69 10.41 -14.91
C ALA A 117 10.82 10.94 -16.35
N VAL A 118 9.78 11.59 -16.88
CA VAL A 118 9.84 12.23 -18.21
C VAL A 118 10.99 13.23 -18.24
N TRP A 119 11.09 14.11 -17.25
CA TRP A 119 12.18 15.08 -17.16
C TRP A 119 13.57 14.40 -17.12
N ALA A 120 13.73 13.37 -16.30
CA ALA A 120 14.98 12.61 -16.22
C ALA A 120 15.38 11.95 -17.56
N PHE A 121 14.40 11.56 -18.40
CA PHE A 121 14.66 10.99 -19.72
C PHE A 121 14.85 12.03 -20.82
N THR A 122 14.11 13.13 -20.81
CA THR A 122 14.12 14.13 -21.88
C THR A 122 15.10 15.28 -21.64
N GLY A 123 15.53 15.48 -20.39
CA GLY A 123 16.36 16.61 -19.98
C GLY A 123 15.65 17.96 -19.99
N VAL A 124 14.36 18.01 -20.36
CA VAL A 124 13.58 19.25 -20.41
C VAL A 124 12.97 19.52 -19.04
N PRO A 125 13.47 20.50 -18.26
CA PRO A 125 12.86 20.85 -16.99
C PRO A 125 11.47 21.42 -17.24
N GLY A 126 10.48 20.94 -16.49
CA GLY A 126 9.33 21.79 -16.20
C GLY A 126 9.87 23.01 -15.46
N GLY A 127 9.45 24.23 -15.80
CA GLY A 127 10.07 25.48 -15.35
C GLY A 127 10.13 25.76 -13.84
N GLN A 128 9.87 24.76 -12.98
CA GLN A 128 9.97 24.81 -11.53
C GLN A 128 11.28 24.18 -11.03
N PRO A 129 11.96 24.77 -10.03
CA PRO A 129 13.18 24.19 -9.47
C PRO A 129 12.89 22.89 -8.71
N MET A 130 13.84 21.93 -8.76
CA MET A 130 13.69 20.60 -8.14
C MET A 130 13.42 20.65 -6.63
N SER A 131 13.93 21.68 -5.94
CA SER A 131 13.71 21.91 -4.50
C SER A 131 12.25 22.19 -4.14
N GLU A 132 11.46 22.73 -5.08
CA GLU A 132 10.03 22.98 -4.89
C GLU A 132 9.19 21.74 -5.19
N LEU A 133 9.62 20.94 -6.17
CA LEU A 133 8.96 19.68 -6.52
C LEU A 133 9.19 18.61 -5.44
N VAL A 134 10.42 18.53 -4.91
CA VAL A 134 10.86 17.49 -3.98
C VAL A 134 11.58 18.12 -2.77
N PRO A 135 10.86 18.90 -1.92
CA PRO A 135 11.44 19.44 -0.71
C PRO A 135 11.79 18.33 0.28
N TRP A 136 12.75 18.63 1.17
CA TRP A 136 13.27 17.68 2.15
C TRP A 136 12.18 17.06 3.03
N SER A 137 11.14 17.81 3.41
CA SER A 137 10.03 17.30 4.22
C SER A 137 9.28 16.16 3.53
N ARG A 138 9.04 16.25 2.22
CA ARG A 138 8.40 15.18 1.43
C ARG A 138 9.27 13.93 1.33
N VAL A 139 10.57 14.11 1.11
CA VAL A 139 11.55 13.00 1.10
C VAL A 139 11.58 12.32 2.46
N ASN A 140 11.62 13.10 3.55
CA ASN A 140 11.62 12.56 4.89
C ASN A 140 10.36 11.73 5.20
N LEU A 141 9.18 12.20 4.78
CA LEU A 141 7.94 11.41 4.92
C LEU A 141 7.98 10.09 4.14
N PHE A 142 8.62 10.07 2.96
CA PHE A 142 8.84 8.82 2.23
C PHE A 142 9.79 7.88 2.98
N LEU A 143 10.87 8.39 3.58
CA LEU A 143 11.77 7.60 4.44
C LEU A 143 11.04 7.01 5.65
N VAL A 144 10.14 7.79 6.26
CA VAL A 144 9.25 7.36 7.36
C VAL A 144 8.31 6.25 6.90
N LEU A 145 7.65 6.41 5.75
CA LEU A 145 6.79 5.38 5.16
C LEU A 145 7.56 4.06 4.92
N VAL A 146 8.76 4.14 4.36
CA VAL A 146 9.64 2.96 4.17
C VAL A 146 9.94 2.29 5.51
N GLY A 147 10.26 3.07 6.55
CA GLY A 147 10.45 2.56 7.91
C GLY A 147 9.24 1.80 8.44
N GLY A 148 8.05 2.37 8.25
CA GLY A 148 6.79 1.74 8.64
C GLY A 148 6.52 0.42 7.90
N LEU A 149 6.82 0.35 6.59
CA LEU A 149 6.71 -0.89 5.81
C LEU A 149 7.71 -1.95 6.27
N LEU A 150 8.94 -1.56 6.61
CA LEU A 150 9.94 -2.47 7.20
C LEU A 150 9.48 -3.02 8.55
N TRP A 151 8.89 -2.17 9.40
CA TRP A 151 8.28 -2.59 10.67
C TRP A 151 7.09 -3.53 10.47
N ALA A 152 6.22 -3.27 9.47
CA ALA A 152 5.11 -4.17 9.14
C ALA A 152 5.61 -5.56 8.70
N LEU A 153 6.66 -5.61 7.88
CA LEU A 153 7.32 -6.86 7.49
C LEU A 153 7.94 -7.56 8.70
N ALA A 154 8.67 -6.84 9.55
CA ALA A 154 9.27 -7.41 10.75
C ALA A 154 8.21 -7.99 11.71
N ALA A 155 7.13 -7.23 11.96
CA ALA A 155 6.00 -7.65 12.78
C ALA A 155 5.34 -8.92 12.22
N LEU A 156 5.07 -8.95 10.91
CA LEU A 156 4.44 -10.10 10.25
C LEU A 156 5.34 -11.34 10.27
N ALA A 157 6.64 -11.18 10.02
CA ALA A 157 7.61 -12.28 10.09
C ALA A 157 7.71 -12.86 11.51
N TYR A 158 7.79 -11.99 12.52
CA TYR A 158 7.88 -12.36 13.92
C TYR A 158 6.59 -13.03 14.42
N GLN A 159 5.43 -12.48 14.07
CA GLN A 159 4.13 -13.05 14.41
C GLN A 159 3.97 -14.46 13.82
N ARG A 160 4.33 -14.66 12.55
CA ARG A 160 4.26 -15.98 11.90
C ARG A 160 5.21 -16.98 12.57
N ARG A 161 6.47 -16.57 12.80
CA ARG A 161 7.51 -17.40 13.44
C ARG A 161 7.10 -17.84 14.84
N THR A 162 6.61 -16.92 15.66
CA THR A 162 6.24 -17.20 17.05
C THR A 162 4.91 -17.94 17.20
N SER A 163 4.01 -17.83 16.22
CA SER A 163 2.75 -18.58 16.19
C SER A 163 2.85 -19.95 15.49
N GLY A 164 4.07 -20.43 15.19
CA GLY A 164 4.27 -21.74 14.54
C GLY A 164 3.71 -21.82 13.12
N ARG A 165 3.49 -20.69 12.44
CA ARG A 165 3.02 -20.63 11.05
C ARG A 165 4.20 -20.53 10.10
N CYS A 166 4.01 -20.96 8.85
CA CYS A 166 5.01 -20.76 7.81
C CYS A 166 5.34 -19.27 7.68
N THR A 167 6.61 -18.90 7.85
CA THR A 167 7.06 -17.50 7.80
C THR A 167 6.83 -16.86 6.43
N THR A 168 6.92 -17.65 5.35
CA THR A 168 6.74 -17.19 3.96
C THR A 168 5.27 -16.99 3.59
N CYS A 169 4.41 -18.02 3.74
CA CYS A 169 3.03 -17.98 3.26
C CYS A 169 1.99 -17.71 4.36
N GLY A 170 2.37 -17.79 5.64
CA GLY A 170 1.48 -17.59 6.78
C GLY A 170 0.51 -18.73 7.07
N ARG A 171 0.53 -19.83 6.31
CA ARG A 171 -0.29 -21.03 6.59
C ARG A 171 0.28 -21.83 7.77
N GLY A 172 -0.59 -22.47 8.56
CA GLY A 172 -0.23 -23.31 9.70
C GLY A 172 -0.78 -24.73 9.54
N ALA A 173 -0.53 -25.61 10.52
CA ALA A 173 -1.02 -27.00 10.48
C ALA A 173 -2.55 -27.12 10.64
N GLY A 174 -3.22 -26.11 11.22
CA GLY A 174 -4.67 -26.09 11.39
C GLY A 174 -5.46 -25.77 10.11
N ARG A 175 -6.77 -25.98 10.15
CA ARG A 175 -7.71 -25.63 9.06
C ARG A 175 -7.50 -24.18 8.62
N THR A 176 -7.32 -23.98 7.32
CA THR A 176 -7.31 -22.64 6.73
C THR A 176 -8.68 -21.99 6.95
N ALA A 177 -8.68 -20.73 7.34
CA ALA A 177 -9.93 -20.00 7.52
C ALA A 177 -10.67 -19.92 6.17
N GLN A 178 -11.97 -20.25 6.17
CA GLN A 178 -12.78 -20.39 4.96
C GLN A 178 -12.79 -19.09 4.12
N TRP A 179 -12.75 -17.92 4.75
CA TRP A 179 -12.71 -16.62 4.06
C TRP A 179 -11.44 -16.44 3.21
N THR A 180 -10.39 -17.22 3.47
CA THR A 180 -9.12 -17.22 2.74
C THR A 180 -9.04 -18.22 1.60
N SER A 181 -10.12 -18.99 1.36
CA SER A 181 -10.22 -19.86 0.18
C SER A 181 -10.30 -19.00 -1.09
N PRO A 182 -9.83 -19.51 -2.25
CA PRO A 182 -9.91 -18.76 -3.51
C PRO A 182 -11.34 -18.34 -3.88
N GLU A 183 -12.34 -19.17 -3.59
CA GLU A 183 -13.75 -18.94 -3.90
C GLU A 183 -14.33 -17.84 -3.00
N ALA A 184 -14.06 -17.91 -1.69
CA ALA A 184 -14.48 -16.87 -0.75
C ALA A 184 -13.79 -15.54 -1.08
N ALA A 185 -12.47 -15.55 -1.28
CA ALA A 185 -11.67 -14.41 -1.71
C ALA A 185 -12.18 -13.77 -3.00
N ARG A 186 -12.68 -14.56 -3.94
CA ARG A 186 -13.31 -14.04 -5.16
C ARG A 186 -14.60 -13.29 -4.89
N ARG A 187 -15.46 -13.79 -3.99
CA ARG A 187 -16.77 -13.18 -3.68
C ARG A 187 -16.62 -11.82 -3.00
N TRP A 188 -15.90 -11.76 -1.88
CA TRP A 188 -15.73 -10.49 -1.16
C TRP A 188 -14.75 -9.55 -1.89
N GLY A 189 -13.74 -10.11 -2.56
CA GLY A 189 -12.79 -9.33 -3.37
C GLY A 189 -13.42 -8.60 -4.55
N ARG A 190 -14.51 -9.14 -5.13
CA ARG A 190 -15.25 -8.46 -6.21
C ARG A 190 -15.83 -7.13 -5.72
N TRP A 191 -16.45 -7.11 -4.55
CA TRP A 191 -16.99 -5.88 -3.97
C TRP A 191 -15.91 -4.89 -3.60
N ALA A 192 -14.80 -5.37 -3.02
CA ALA A 192 -13.65 -4.52 -2.70
C ALA A 192 -13.08 -3.83 -3.96
N VAL A 193 -12.96 -4.54 -5.08
CA VAL A 193 -12.51 -3.98 -6.36
C VAL A 193 -13.49 -2.95 -6.91
N VAL A 194 -14.79 -3.22 -6.84
CA VAL A 194 -15.82 -2.27 -7.32
C VAL A 194 -15.74 -0.97 -6.53
N VAL A 195 -15.70 -1.03 -5.19
CA VAL A 195 -15.55 0.16 -4.34
C VAL A 195 -14.24 0.89 -4.64
N ALA A 196 -13.13 0.15 -4.76
CA ALA A 196 -11.82 0.72 -5.02
C ALA A 196 -11.67 1.34 -6.42
N ALA A 197 -12.52 0.99 -7.38
CA ALA A 197 -12.53 1.58 -8.72
C ALA A 197 -13.51 2.77 -8.81
N ILE A 198 -14.67 2.69 -8.16
CA ILE A 198 -15.71 3.74 -8.23
C ILE A 198 -15.25 5.03 -7.54
N ILE A 199 -14.62 4.92 -6.36
CA ILE A 199 -14.21 6.11 -5.59
C ILE A 199 -13.29 7.04 -6.39
N PRO A 200 -12.13 6.57 -6.91
CA PRO A 200 -11.26 7.44 -7.72
C PRO A 200 -11.95 7.92 -9.00
N ALA A 201 -12.76 7.07 -9.66
CA ALA A 201 -13.50 7.49 -10.85
C ALA A 201 -14.53 8.61 -10.56
N GLY A 202 -15.16 8.58 -9.38
CA GLY A 202 -16.05 9.65 -8.93
C GLY A 202 -15.32 10.96 -8.62
N TYR A 203 -14.13 10.88 -8.03
CA TYR A 203 -13.24 12.04 -7.90
C TYR A 203 -12.86 12.61 -9.28
N ASP A 204 -12.46 11.75 -10.22
CA ASP A 204 -12.03 12.16 -11.56
C ASP A 204 -13.16 12.80 -12.38
N ALA A 205 -14.42 12.44 -12.13
CA ALA A 205 -15.58 13.07 -12.77
C ALA A 205 -15.62 14.60 -12.52
N SER A 206 -15.25 15.05 -11.32
CA SER A 206 -15.15 16.49 -11.02
C SER A 206 -14.10 17.20 -11.88
N ARG A 207 -12.95 16.55 -12.10
CA ARG A 207 -11.83 17.09 -12.87
C ARG A 207 -12.09 17.04 -14.38
N PHE A 208 -12.81 16.03 -14.86
CA PHE A 208 -13.31 15.99 -16.23
C PHE A 208 -14.32 17.11 -16.50
N ALA A 209 -15.19 17.42 -15.54
CA ALA A 209 -16.10 18.57 -15.66
C ALA A 209 -15.32 19.89 -15.83
N TRP A 210 -14.30 20.13 -14.99
CA TRP A 210 -13.46 21.33 -15.10
C TRP A 210 -12.70 21.39 -16.43
N ALA A 211 -12.16 20.24 -16.90
CA ALA A 211 -11.50 20.17 -18.20
C ALA A 211 -12.46 20.45 -19.37
N ALA A 212 -13.74 20.13 -19.21
CA ALA A 212 -14.80 20.38 -20.21
C ALA A 212 -15.37 21.82 -20.15
N GLY A 213 -14.84 22.69 -19.29
CA GLY A 213 -15.34 24.07 -19.16
C GLY A 213 -16.50 24.24 -18.18
N ILE A 214 -16.80 23.22 -17.36
CA ILE A 214 -17.90 23.25 -16.40
C ILE A 214 -17.31 23.52 -15.00
N PRO A 215 -17.55 24.69 -14.37
CA PRO A 215 -17.04 25.03 -13.05
C PRO A 215 -17.83 24.30 -11.93
N LEU A 216 -17.78 22.97 -11.93
CA LEU A 216 -18.53 22.14 -10.99
C LEU A 216 -17.95 22.27 -9.57
N GLY A 217 -18.72 22.89 -8.67
CA GLY A 217 -18.40 22.92 -7.23
C GLY A 217 -17.16 23.73 -6.87
N ILE A 218 -16.88 24.77 -7.66
CA ILE A 218 -15.83 25.77 -7.46
C ILE A 218 -16.40 27.17 -7.75
N THR A 219 -15.79 28.21 -7.19
CA THR A 219 -16.15 29.60 -7.44
C THR A 219 -15.70 30.09 -8.82
N ASP A 220 -16.33 31.15 -9.32
CA ASP A 220 -15.99 31.74 -10.62
C ASP A 220 -14.56 32.32 -10.60
N GLU A 221 -14.13 32.92 -9.47
CA GLU A 221 -12.77 33.44 -9.31
C GLU A 221 -11.73 32.32 -9.42
N PHE A 222 -11.97 31.18 -8.76
CA PHE A 222 -11.07 30.03 -8.84
C PHE A 222 -11.07 29.40 -10.23
N TRP A 223 -12.24 29.35 -10.88
CA TRP A 223 -12.36 28.87 -12.26
C TRP A 223 -11.52 29.71 -13.24
N HIS A 224 -11.62 31.04 -13.16
CA HIS A 224 -10.83 31.94 -14.00
C HIS A 224 -9.33 31.75 -13.80
N TRP A 225 -8.88 31.68 -12.54
CA TRP A 225 -7.48 31.38 -12.23
C TRP A 225 -7.03 30.00 -12.76
N LEU A 226 -7.87 28.98 -12.64
CA LEU A 226 -7.58 27.62 -13.10
C LEU A 226 -7.45 27.53 -14.63
N ASP A 227 -8.25 28.31 -15.36
CA ASP A 227 -8.18 28.39 -16.81
C ASP A 227 -6.95 29.18 -17.28
N GLU A 228 -6.74 30.39 -16.75
CA GLU A 228 -5.61 31.25 -17.11
C GLU A 228 -4.24 30.62 -16.81
N SER A 229 -4.13 29.91 -15.69
CA SER A 229 -2.90 29.22 -15.32
C SER A 229 -2.64 27.93 -16.12
N GLY A 230 -3.62 27.45 -16.89
CA GLY A 230 -3.56 26.18 -17.60
C GLY A 230 -3.61 24.94 -16.70
N LEU A 231 -3.76 25.09 -15.39
CA LEU A 231 -3.80 23.99 -14.43
C LEU A 231 -4.97 23.03 -14.67
N ARG A 232 -6.05 23.47 -15.35
CA ARG A 232 -7.13 22.57 -15.78
C ARG A 232 -6.63 21.38 -16.62
N TRP A 233 -5.60 21.59 -17.45
CA TRP A 233 -5.02 20.54 -18.30
C TRP A 233 -4.12 19.59 -17.52
N ALA A 234 -3.39 20.10 -16.52
CA ALA A 234 -2.67 19.27 -15.57
C ALA A 234 -3.65 18.40 -14.75
N GLY A 235 -4.77 18.98 -14.33
CA GLY A 235 -5.88 18.25 -13.70
C GLY A 235 -6.45 17.14 -14.59
N LEU A 236 -6.67 17.42 -15.87
CA LEU A 236 -7.11 16.41 -16.84
C LEU A 236 -6.10 15.26 -16.96
N PHE A 237 -4.81 15.57 -17.10
CA PHE A 237 -3.76 14.54 -17.18
C PHE A 237 -3.77 13.63 -15.94
N LEU A 238 -3.84 14.23 -14.74
CA LEU A 238 -3.90 13.47 -13.50
C LEU A 238 -5.16 12.61 -13.41
N SER A 239 -6.31 13.09 -13.88
CA SER A 239 -7.54 12.31 -13.89
C SER A 239 -7.59 11.23 -14.96
N LEU A 240 -6.90 11.38 -16.08
CA LEU A 240 -6.67 10.29 -17.02
C LEU A 240 -5.79 9.18 -16.38
N MET A 241 -4.77 9.57 -15.62
CA MET A 241 -3.95 8.62 -14.85
C MET A 241 -4.75 7.96 -13.73
N GLY A 242 -5.59 8.72 -13.02
CA GLY A 242 -6.52 8.24 -11.99
C GLY A 242 -7.49 7.21 -12.55
N LEU A 243 -8.14 7.53 -13.66
CA LEU A 243 -9.04 6.62 -14.38
C LEU A 243 -8.29 5.38 -14.88
N GLY A 244 -7.07 5.55 -15.39
CA GLY A 244 -6.18 4.43 -15.75
C GLY A 244 -5.89 3.52 -14.56
N GLY A 245 -5.63 4.09 -13.37
CA GLY A 245 -5.47 3.37 -12.11
C GLY A 245 -6.75 2.66 -11.65
N ALA A 246 -7.91 3.28 -11.82
CA ALA A 246 -9.22 2.68 -11.54
C ALA A 246 -9.47 1.47 -12.46
N ILE A 247 -9.19 1.60 -13.76
CA ILE A 247 -9.24 0.49 -14.71
C ILE A 247 -8.24 -0.61 -14.32
N LEU A 248 -6.99 -0.24 -13.95
CA LEU A 248 -5.97 -1.17 -13.49
C LEU A 248 -6.45 -1.99 -12.26
N THR A 249 -7.19 -1.34 -11.37
CA THR A 249 -7.78 -1.96 -10.17
C THR A 249 -8.80 -3.05 -10.53
N LEU A 250 -9.56 -2.89 -11.62
CA LEU A 250 -10.45 -3.96 -12.12
C LEU A 250 -9.68 -5.23 -12.49
N GLY A 251 -8.41 -5.10 -12.85
CA GLY A 251 -7.48 -6.20 -13.15
C GLY A 251 -7.29 -7.17 -11.99
N LEU A 252 -7.51 -6.73 -10.74
CA LEU A 252 -7.45 -7.59 -9.56
C LEU A 252 -8.55 -8.67 -9.55
N VAL A 253 -9.60 -8.51 -10.34
CA VAL A 253 -10.67 -9.53 -10.49
C VAL A 253 -10.76 -10.09 -11.90
N GLN A 254 -10.34 -9.33 -12.91
CA GLN A 254 -10.45 -9.71 -14.32
C GLN A 254 -9.31 -10.62 -14.80
N ARG A 255 -9.54 -11.33 -15.92
CA ARG A 255 -8.58 -12.28 -16.51
C ARG A 255 -7.27 -11.62 -16.96
N TRP A 256 -7.31 -10.35 -17.38
CA TRP A 256 -6.13 -9.65 -17.90
C TRP A 256 -5.12 -9.25 -16.81
N GLY A 257 -5.54 -9.14 -15.55
CA GLY A 257 -4.61 -9.01 -14.42
C GLY A 257 -4.01 -10.34 -13.96
N GLU A 258 -4.44 -11.45 -14.57
CA GLU A 258 -3.96 -12.79 -14.28
C GLU A 258 -3.05 -13.35 -15.37
N VAL A 259 -3.35 -13.01 -16.63
CA VAL A 259 -2.65 -13.43 -17.84
C VAL A 259 -2.50 -12.21 -18.74
N TYR A 260 -1.30 -11.99 -19.27
CA TYR A 260 -1.05 -10.88 -20.16
C TYR A 260 -1.98 -10.96 -21.39
N PRO A 261 -2.72 -9.88 -21.70
CA PRO A 261 -3.54 -9.80 -22.90
C PRO A 261 -2.77 -10.13 -24.18
N ARG A 262 -3.49 -10.65 -25.19
CA ARG A 262 -2.91 -11.03 -26.48
C ARG A 262 -2.32 -9.86 -27.27
N TRP A 263 -2.78 -8.63 -27.03
CA TRP A 263 -2.25 -7.43 -27.66
C TRP A 263 -0.89 -6.99 -27.09
N ILE A 264 -0.44 -7.54 -25.96
CA ILE A 264 0.90 -7.31 -25.43
C ILE A 264 1.89 -8.26 -26.11
N TRP A 265 2.34 -7.86 -27.30
CA TRP A 265 3.19 -8.65 -28.22
C TRP A 265 4.37 -9.40 -27.56
N PHE A 266 5.07 -8.83 -26.56
CA PHE A 266 6.25 -9.47 -25.94
C PHE A 266 5.94 -10.46 -24.79
N ARG A 267 4.71 -10.48 -24.25
CA ARG A 267 4.33 -11.32 -23.08
C ARG A 267 2.97 -12.00 -23.21
N ALA A 268 2.30 -11.89 -24.36
CA ALA A 268 0.98 -12.44 -24.63
C ALA A 268 0.83 -13.89 -24.10
N GLY A 269 -0.25 -14.14 -23.35
CA GLY A 269 -0.58 -15.47 -22.84
C GLY A 269 0.24 -15.97 -21.64
N ARG A 270 1.29 -15.25 -21.22
CA ARG A 270 2.06 -15.60 -20.01
C ARG A 270 1.29 -15.20 -18.74
N ARG A 271 1.48 -15.95 -17.65
CA ARG A 271 0.92 -15.59 -16.34
C ARG A 271 1.64 -14.37 -15.76
N VAL A 272 0.88 -13.39 -15.30
CA VAL A 272 1.43 -12.22 -14.59
C VAL A 272 1.93 -12.66 -13.22
N PRO A 273 3.20 -12.39 -12.86
CA PRO A 273 3.69 -12.62 -11.50
C PRO A 273 2.84 -11.85 -10.47
N PRO A 274 2.22 -12.51 -9.47
CA PRO A 274 1.26 -11.85 -8.58
C PRO A 274 1.81 -10.64 -7.84
N MET A 275 3.11 -10.65 -7.49
CA MET A 275 3.72 -9.56 -6.74
C MET A 275 3.86 -8.27 -7.55
N LEU A 276 3.81 -8.33 -8.89
CA LEU A 276 3.79 -7.11 -9.73
C LEU A 276 2.52 -6.28 -9.52
N ALA A 277 1.40 -6.91 -9.16
CA ALA A 277 0.18 -6.19 -8.80
C ALA A 277 0.11 -5.92 -7.30
N VAL A 278 0.50 -6.91 -6.46
CA VAL A 278 0.33 -6.82 -5.01
C VAL A 278 1.19 -5.72 -4.38
N ILE A 279 2.46 -5.59 -4.77
CA ILE A 279 3.36 -4.59 -4.17
C ILE A 279 2.87 -3.16 -4.43
N PRO A 280 2.69 -2.71 -5.68
CA PRO A 280 2.26 -1.33 -5.93
C PRO A 280 0.87 -1.06 -5.36
N ALA A 281 -0.09 -1.99 -5.49
CA ALA A 281 -1.43 -1.79 -4.95
C ALA A 281 -1.43 -1.69 -3.41
N SER A 282 -0.57 -2.45 -2.72
CA SER A 282 -0.42 -2.33 -1.27
C SER A 282 0.18 -0.98 -0.88
N ILE A 283 1.22 -0.51 -1.58
CA ILE A 283 1.84 0.80 -1.30
C ILE A 283 0.82 1.92 -1.53
N VAL A 284 0.14 1.93 -2.68
CA VAL A 284 -0.88 2.93 -3.01
C VAL A 284 -2.01 2.90 -1.99
N SER A 285 -2.47 1.72 -1.54
CA SER A 285 -3.53 1.63 -0.54
C SER A 285 -3.19 2.33 0.77
N VAL A 286 -1.92 2.22 1.22
CA VAL A 286 -1.45 2.87 2.45
C VAL A 286 -1.34 4.38 2.26
N ILE A 287 -0.73 4.83 1.17
CA ILE A 287 -0.55 6.25 0.87
C ILE A 287 -1.90 6.96 0.74
N VAL A 288 -2.83 6.38 -0.01
CA VAL A 288 -4.18 6.93 -0.20
C VAL A 288 -4.96 6.95 1.11
N PHE A 289 -4.86 5.88 1.92
CA PHE A 289 -5.52 5.84 3.22
C PHE A 289 -5.02 6.96 4.13
N SER A 290 -3.70 7.12 4.25
CA SER A 290 -3.05 8.17 5.05
C SER A 290 -3.38 9.58 4.53
N GLY A 291 -3.33 9.76 3.21
CA GLY A 291 -3.70 11.01 2.54
C GLY A 291 -5.16 11.38 2.78
N GLY A 292 -6.07 10.41 2.69
CA GLY A 292 -7.48 10.61 3.00
C GLY A 292 -7.74 11.06 4.45
N LEU A 293 -7.02 10.48 5.42
CA LEU A 293 -7.08 10.94 6.81
C LEU A 293 -6.54 12.37 6.99
N THR A 294 -5.66 12.83 6.10
CA THR A 294 -5.19 14.21 6.07
C THR A 294 -6.31 15.16 5.67
N PHE A 295 -7.09 14.84 4.64
CA PHE A 295 -8.23 15.67 4.24
C PHE A 295 -9.30 15.78 5.32
N TRP A 296 -9.54 14.71 6.08
CA TRP A 296 -10.40 14.79 7.27
C TRP A 296 -9.87 15.77 8.30
N ARG A 297 -8.56 15.72 8.61
CA ARG A 297 -7.93 16.67 9.55
C ARG A 297 -7.98 18.10 9.06
N LEU A 298 -7.71 18.34 7.78
CA LEU A 298 -7.81 19.67 7.15
C LEU A 298 -9.23 20.22 7.23
N ARG A 299 -10.25 19.39 6.98
CA ARG A 299 -11.66 19.80 7.09
C ARG A 299 -12.02 20.26 8.50
N PHE A 300 -11.57 19.54 9.53
CA PHE A 300 -11.84 19.89 10.92
C PHE A 300 -11.00 21.06 11.44
N ALA A 301 -9.83 21.32 10.84
CA ALA A 301 -8.91 22.36 11.30
C ALA A 301 -9.15 23.72 10.64
N ASN A 302 -9.69 23.77 9.42
CA ASN A 302 -9.77 25.00 8.62
C ASN A 302 -11.19 25.40 8.18
N ASP A 303 -12.24 24.82 8.77
CA ASP A 303 -13.65 25.13 8.44
C ASP A 303 -13.96 25.29 6.94
N LEU A 304 -13.36 24.42 6.10
CA LEU A 304 -13.47 24.47 4.63
C LEU A 304 -14.91 24.75 4.14
N GLU A 305 -15.06 25.80 3.35
CA GLU A 305 -16.34 26.24 2.81
C GLU A 305 -16.90 25.25 1.78
N TRP A 306 -18.23 25.24 1.65
CA TRP A 306 -18.95 24.35 0.75
C TRP A 306 -19.08 24.88 -0.68
N ASP A 307 -18.72 26.13 -0.93
CA ASP A 307 -18.62 26.73 -2.27
C ASP A 307 -17.54 26.06 -3.13
N MET A 308 -16.46 25.57 -2.49
CA MET A 308 -15.31 24.91 -3.10
C MET A 308 -15.29 23.39 -2.87
N TRP A 309 -16.45 22.78 -2.60
CA TRP A 309 -16.57 21.38 -2.17
C TRP A 309 -15.90 20.39 -3.14
N ALA A 310 -15.89 20.66 -4.45
CA ALA A 310 -15.32 19.74 -5.44
C ALA A 310 -13.79 19.63 -5.35
N THR A 311 -13.12 20.57 -4.66
CA THR A 311 -11.67 20.54 -4.44
C THR A 311 -11.27 19.52 -3.36
N TRP A 312 -12.09 19.32 -2.33
CA TRP A 312 -11.73 18.57 -1.11
C TRP A 312 -12.71 17.46 -0.72
N ALA A 313 -14.02 17.62 -0.95
CA ALA A 313 -15.02 16.71 -0.42
C ALA A 313 -14.93 15.29 -0.98
N PRO A 314 -14.68 15.07 -2.29
CA PRO A 314 -14.48 13.71 -2.79
C PRO A 314 -13.27 13.03 -2.14
N SER A 315 -12.24 13.79 -1.75
CA SER A 315 -11.04 13.27 -1.09
C SER A 315 -11.31 12.70 0.32
N LEU A 316 -12.44 13.06 0.95
CA LEU A 316 -12.86 12.48 2.23
C LEU A 316 -13.22 10.99 2.13
N THR A 317 -13.51 10.50 0.91
CA THR A 317 -13.79 9.08 0.67
C THR A 317 -12.52 8.24 0.49
N TRP A 318 -11.33 8.86 0.44
CA TRP A 318 -10.06 8.17 0.21
C TRP A 318 -9.67 7.16 1.29
N PRO A 319 -9.99 7.30 2.60
CA PRO A 319 -9.77 6.23 3.56
C PRO A 319 -10.55 4.96 3.20
N LEU A 320 -11.78 5.10 2.70
CA LEU A 320 -12.55 3.97 2.20
C LEU A 320 -11.92 3.38 0.94
N TRP A 321 -11.42 4.22 0.02
CA TRP A 321 -10.68 3.76 -1.16
C TRP A 321 -9.42 2.96 -0.80
N GLY A 322 -8.58 3.49 0.09
CA GLY A 322 -7.38 2.81 0.56
C GLY A 322 -7.69 1.46 1.22
N ALA A 323 -8.70 1.41 2.11
CA ALA A 323 -9.13 0.16 2.73
C ALA A 323 -9.69 -0.84 1.71
N ALA A 324 -10.51 -0.38 0.76
CA ALA A 324 -11.05 -1.21 -0.30
C ALA A 324 -9.96 -1.76 -1.23
N LEU A 325 -8.95 -0.93 -1.56
CA LEU A 325 -7.81 -1.34 -2.38
C LEU A 325 -6.92 -2.35 -1.64
N ALA A 326 -6.68 -2.15 -0.35
CA ALA A 326 -5.94 -3.12 0.48
C ALA A 326 -6.69 -4.47 0.54
N ALA A 327 -8.00 -4.44 0.73
CA ALA A 327 -8.86 -5.62 0.70
C ALA A 327 -8.82 -6.30 -0.67
N ALA A 328 -9.01 -5.56 -1.77
CA ALA A 328 -8.93 -6.07 -3.14
C ALA A 328 -7.57 -6.73 -3.43
N THR A 329 -6.48 -6.09 -2.99
CA THR A 329 -5.12 -6.58 -3.12
C THR A 329 -4.92 -7.89 -2.34
N LEU A 330 -5.44 -7.97 -1.12
CA LEU A 330 -5.42 -9.18 -0.33
C LEU A 330 -6.23 -10.30 -1.00
N ALA A 331 -7.43 -10.03 -1.52
CA ALA A 331 -8.23 -11.01 -2.25
C ALA A 331 -7.49 -11.54 -3.49
N TYR A 332 -6.87 -10.65 -4.26
CA TYR A 332 -6.04 -11.02 -5.42
C TYR A 332 -4.88 -11.93 -4.99
N HIS A 333 -4.16 -11.55 -3.93
CA HIS A 333 -3.07 -12.38 -3.40
C HIS A 333 -3.57 -13.76 -2.93
N LEU A 334 -4.69 -13.83 -2.21
CA LEU A 334 -5.26 -15.07 -1.67
C LEU A 334 -5.73 -16.03 -2.75
N ARG A 335 -6.27 -15.51 -3.86
CA ARG A 335 -6.64 -16.31 -5.04
C ARG A 335 -5.43 -16.83 -5.81
N ARG A 336 -4.36 -16.04 -5.85
CA ARG A 336 -3.17 -16.32 -6.67
C ARG A 336 -2.06 -17.04 -5.92
N ARG A 337 -2.15 -17.20 -4.60
CA ARG A 337 -1.18 -17.96 -3.79
C ARG A 337 -1.35 -19.47 -4.00
N GLY A 338 -0.54 -20.04 -4.88
CA GLY A 338 -0.47 -21.49 -5.09
C GLY A 338 0.16 -22.27 -3.93
N THR A 339 0.70 -23.44 -4.25
CA THR A 339 1.45 -24.29 -3.31
C THR A 339 2.68 -23.55 -2.81
N CYS A 340 2.86 -23.52 -1.49
CA CYS A 340 4.02 -22.90 -0.88
C CYS A 340 5.25 -23.80 -1.06
N ARG A 341 6.30 -23.29 -1.71
CA ARG A 341 7.58 -24.02 -1.87
C ARG A 341 8.32 -24.29 -0.55
N THR A 342 7.97 -23.60 0.53
CA THR A 342 8.65 -23.76 1.83
C THR A 342 7.96 -24.79 2.73
N CYS A 343 6.62 -24.82 2.77
CA CYS A 343 5.88 -25.72 3.66
C CYS A 343 5.02 -26.76 2.92
N GLY A 344 5.04 -26.81 1.58
CA GLY A 344 4.27 -27.74 0.75
C GLY A 344 2.75 -27.52 0.75
N GLN A 345 2.21 -26.69 1.65
CA GLN A 345 0.76 -26.50 1.77
C GLN A 345 0.17 -25.71 0.60
N GLY A 346 -1.07 -26.03 0.23
CA GLY A 346 -1.84 -25.40 -0.86
C GLY A 346 -2.03 -26.28 -2.09
N ALA A 347 -1.56 -27.54 -2.06
CA ALA A 347 -1.95 -28.54 -3.04
C ALA A 347 -3.44 -28.89 -2.87
N PRO A 348 -4.15 -29.23 -3.97
CA PRO A 348 -5.43 -29.91 -3.86
C PRO A 348 -5.26 -31.17 -3.00
N PRO A 349 -6.30 -31.61 -2.26
CA PRO A 349 -6.25 -32.93 -1.63
C PRO A 349 -5.92 -33.97 -2.71
N PRO A 350 -5.08 -34.98 -2.42
CA PRO A 350 -4.81 -36.05 -3.37
C PRO A 350 -6.15 -36.63 -3.84
N ALA A 351 -6.27 -36.87 -5.15
CA ALA A 351 -7.43 -37.56 -5.69
C ALA A 351 -7.62 -38.85 -4.87
N ALA A 352 -8.86 -39.12 -4.44
CA ALA A 352 -9.17 -40.38 -3.79
C ALA A 352 -8.67 -41.51 -4.69
N PRO A 353 -8.03 -42.56 -4.13
CA PRO A 353 -7.64 -43.72 -4.93
C PRO A 353 -8.88 -44.20 -5.69
N ALA A 354 -8.70 -44.43 -7.00
CA ALA A 354 -9.76 -45.00 -7.83
C ALA A 354 -10.28 -46.26 -7.11
N PRO A 355 -11.59 -46.46 -7.01
CA PRO A 355 -12.10 -47.71 -6.45
C PRO A 355 -11.46 -48.86 -7.22
N ASP A 356 -10.80 -49.77 -6.50
CA ASP A 356 -10.26 -50.99 -7.09
C ASP A 356 -11.37 -51.64 -7.90
N LEU A 357 -11.21 -51.67 -9.22
CA LEU A 357 -11.99 -52.52 -10.09
C LEU A 357 -11.57 -53.95 -9.75
N ALA A 358 -12.12 -54.48 -8.66
CA ALA A 358 -12.03 -55.88 -8.31
C ALA A 358 -12.52 -56.66 -9.53
N THR A 359 -11.58 -57.42 -10.08
CA THR A 359 -11.79 -58.46 -11.08
C THR A 359 -13.11 -59.18 -10.83
N GLY A 360 -14.05 -59.02 -11.76
CA GLY A 360 -15.30 -59.79 -11.75
C GLY A 360 -15.01 -61.31 -11.78
N PRO A 361 -15.94 -62.13 -11.27
CA PRO A 361 -15.72 -63.57 -11.16
C PRO A 361 -15.49 -64.17 -12.55
N VAL A 362 -14.37 -64.88 -12.70
CA VAL A 362 -14.04 -65.68 -13.89
C VAL A 362 -15.14 -66.74 -14.05
N ALA A 363 -15.88 -66.65 -15.15
CA ALA A 363 -16.85 -67.66 -15.54
C ALA A 363 -16.12 -69.00 -15.76
N GLY A 364 -16.50 -70.03 -14.99
CA GLY A 364 -15.99 -71.39 -15.14
C GLY A 364 -16.41 -72.00 -16.49
N PRO A 365 -15.65 -72.98 -17.01
CA PRO A 365 -15.91 -73.57 -18.32
C PRO A 365 -17.20 -74.39 -18.30
N VAL A 366 -18.05 -74.13 -19.31
CA VAL A 366 -19.26 -74.90 -19.62
C VAL A 366 -18.82 -76.29 -20.08
N ALA A 367 -19.16 -77.31 -19.29
CA ALA A 367 -19.05 -78.71 -19.70
C ALA A 367 -20.09 -79.00 -20.78
N GLY A 368 -19.63 -79.35 -21.98
CA GLY A 368 -20.47 -79.97 -23.00
C GLY A 368 -20.95 -81.33 -22.53
N ARG A 369 -22.24 -81.62 -22.72
CA ARG A 369 -22.82 -82.96 -22.63
C ARG A 369 -23.04 -83.47 -24.05
N ASP A 370 -22.73 -84.75 -24.23
CA ASP A 370 -23.23 -85.65 -25.27
C ASP A 370 -24.77 -85.66 -25.36
#